data_AF-A0A849F313-F1
#
_entry.id   AF-A0A849F313-F1
#
_cell.length_a   1.000
_cell.length_b   1.000
_cell.length_c   1.000
_cell.angle_alpha   90.00
_cell.angle_beta   90.00
_cell.angle_gamma   90.00
#
_symmetry.space_group_name_H-M   'P 1'
#
loop_
_entity.id
_entity.type
_entity.pdbx_description
1 polymer ?
#
loop_
_entity_poly.entity_id
_entity_poly.type
_entity_poly.pdbx_seq_one_letter_code
_entity_poly.pdbx_strand_id
1 'polypeptide(L)'
;AKADPLDQEALSRASSIYTPDRRIPMLPSCLSLDLCSLKAREDRAAISTLVTLSELGRIKAFEVVASLIRVDRQLTYQDADEMVEGDEMIRHLHLLAEAYHNRRLDNGALSIDLPEINIWLNAEGEPEMSRGDRQSPSHLIVSELMILTNELAARMLSERHLPAIFRSQAEPRERLFDRDQGTLFQNWMQRRFLNRFVLGTMPEPHAGLGVPAYVTSTSPIRKYSDLVVQRQVRAALGLETAYSDSDLKRILAELEQPMGLVGRIQYNRHRYWLLKYLEGRIGQKEEAYVLNKRREGFTVLIPGYMLECNLTGADNVSLKPEDLVQVTIQHVNARNDTINVYLG
;
A
#
# COMPACT_ATOMS: atom_id res chain seq x y z
N ALA A 1 2.32 -0.64 -27.13
CA ALA A 1 3.51 0.19 -27.42
C ALA A 1 3.26 1.60 -26.86
N LYS A 2 4.30 2.43 -26.73
CA LYS A 2 4.13 3.81 -26.27
C LYS A 2 3.17 4.58 -27.18
N ALA A 3 2.29 5.39 -26.61
CA ALA A 3 1.33 6.27 -27.29
C ALA A 3 0.28 5.58 -28.18
N ASP A 4 0.16 4.25 -28.14
CA ASP A 4 -0.96 3.56 -28.79
C ASP A 4 -2.27 3.72 -27.98
N PRO A 5 -3.43 3.34 -28.53
CA PRO A 5 -4.71 3.51 -27.83
C PRO A 5 -4.78 2.82 -26.46
N LEU A 6 -4.10 1.68 -26.30
CA LEU A 6 -4.06 0.96 -25.03
C LEU A 6 -3.22 1.72 -23.99
N ASP A 7 -2.10 2.29 -24.40
CA ASP A 7 -1.23 3.11 -23.56
C ASP A 7 -1.92 4.40 -23.13
N GLN A 8 -2.60 5.07 -24.05
CA GLN A 8 -3.38 6.28 -23.77
C GLN A 8 -4.51 6.00 -22.77
N GLU A 9 -5.22 4.88 -22.93
CA GLU A 9 -6.27 4.47 -21.98
C GLU A 9 -5.68 4.14 -20.60
N ALA A 10 -4.55 3.43 -20.55
CA ALA A 10 -3.88 3.11 -19.30
C ALA A 10 -3.38 4.36 -18.56
N LEU A 11 -2.86 5.35 -19.31
CA LEU A 11 -2.44 6.66 -18.80
C LEU A 11 -3.64 7.45 -18.26
N SER A 12 -4.73 7.51 -19.02
CA SER A 12 -5.98 8.17 -18.61
C SER A 12 -6.55 7.59 -17.31
N ARG A 13 -6.51 6.26 -17.15
CA ARG A 13 -6.94 5.59 -15.91
C ARG A 13 -5.95 5.77 -14.77
N ALA A 14 -4.65 5.87 -15.06
CA ALA A 14 -3.50 5.91 -14.15
C ALA A 14 -3.31 4.68 -13.24
N SER A 15 -4.39 4.10 -12.73
CA SER A 15 -4.38 2.94 -11.84
C SER A 15 -5.67 2.14 -11.98
N SER A 16 -5.62 0.86 -11.61
CA SER A 16 -6.83 0.08 -11.37
C SER A 16 -7.56 0.61 -10.14
N ILE A 17 -8.88 0.56 -10.15
CA ILE A 17 -9.75 0.97 -9.04
C ILE A 17 -10.33 -0.28 -8.39
N TYR A 18 -10.06 -0.45 -7.09
CA TYR A 18 -10.62 -1.51 -6.26
C TYR A 18 -11.58 -0.89 -5.25
N THR A 19 -12.86 -1.26 -5.35
CA THR A 19 -13.90 -0.92 -4.38
C THR A 19 -14.51 -2.19 -3.82
N PRO A 20 -15.20 -2.12 -2.68
CA PRO A 20 -15.84 -3.30 -2.07
C PRO A 20 -16.80 -4.04 -3.01
N ASP A 21 -17.44 -3.29 -3.90
CA ASP A 21 -18.48 -3.76 -4.82
C ASP A 21 -17.99 -3.98 -6.26
N ARG A 22 -16.83 -3.43 -6.66
CA ARG A 22 -16.37 -3.44 -8.06
C ARG A 22 -14.86 -3.42 -8.19
N ARG A 23 -14.38 -3.98 -9.31
CA ARG A 23 -12.98 -3.87 -9.75
C ARG A 23 -12.95 -3.31 -11.16
N ILE A 24 -12.29 -2.17 -11.35
CA ILE A 24 -12.14 -1.52 -12.66
C ILE A 24 -10.65 -1.57 -13.01
N PRO A 25 -10.22 -2.50 -13.88
CA PRO A 25 -8.80 -2.67 -14.17
C PRO A 25 -8.28 -1.52 -15.05
N MET A 26 -7.00 -1.19 -14.89
CA MET A 26 -6.29 -0.20 -15.73
C MET A 26 -6.15 -0.72 -17.16
N LEU A 27 -5.83 -2.01 -17.31
CA LEU A 27 -5.69 -2.69 -18.58
C LEU A 27 -6.89 -3.62 -18.85
N PRO A 28 -7.27 -3.86 -20.11
CA PRO A 28 -8.28 -4.85 -20.49
C PRO A 28 -8.05 -6.20 -19.80
N SER A 29 -9.15 -6.89 -19.46
CA SER A 29 -9.10 -8.15 -18.70
C SER A 29 -8.28 -9.26 -19.39
N CYS A 30 -8.28 -9.30 -20.72
CA CYS A 30 -7.43 -10.24 -21.48
C CYS A 30 -5.92 -10.02 -21.27
N LEU A 31 -5.51 -8.81 -20.88
CA LEU A 31 -4.13 -8.52 -20.51
C LEU A 31 -3.94 -8.68 -19.00
N SER A 32 -4.77 -8.01 -18.20
CA SER A 32 -4.56 -7.93 -16.75
C SER A 32 -4.86 -9.23 -16.00
N LEU A 33 -5.82 -10.03 -16.45
CA LEU A 33 -6.24 -11.27 -15.79
C LEU A 33 -5.72 -12.53 -16.50
N ASP A 34 -5.08 -12.39 -17.66
CA ASP A 34 -4.62 -13.52 -18.45
C ASP A 34 -3.16 -13.38 -18.93
N LEU A 35 -2.91 -12.66 -20.03
CA LEU A 35 -1.59 -12.63 -20.68
C LEU A 35 -0.47 -12.09 -19.78
N CYS A 36 -0.75 -11.07 -18.97
CA CYS A 36 0.22 -10.50 -18.03
C CYS A 36 0.08 -11.08 -16.61
N SER A 37 -0.95 -11.89 -16.35
CA SER A 37 -1.13 -12.55 -15.06
C SER A 37 -0.18 -13.74 -14.94
N LEU A 38 0.55 -13.82 -13.83
CA LEU A 38 1.50 -14.91 -13.56
C LEU A 38 0.75 -16.16 -13.06
N LYS A 39 -0.08 -16.74 -13.93
CA LYS A 39 -0.86 -17.95 -13.64
C LYS A 39 0.08 -19.14 -13.39
N ALA A 40 -0.31 -19.98 -12.42
CA ALA A 40 0.43 -21.20 -12.14
C ALA A 40 0.46 -22.12 -13.38
N ARG A 41 1.57 -22.82 -13.57
CA ARG A 41 1.80 -23.83 -14.61
C ARG A 41 1.78 -23.32 -16.06
N GLU A 42 1.73 -22.03 -16.28
CA GLU A 42 1.83 -21.43 -17.61
C GLU A 42 3.14 -20.65 -17.78
N ASP A 43 3.70 -20.69 -18.99
CA ASP A 43 4.90 -19.92 -19.31
C ASP A 43 4.52 -18.45 -19.49
N ARG A 44 5.26 -17.55 -18.85
CA ARG A 44 5.01 -16.12 -18.82
C ARG A 44 6.30 -15.32 -18.97
N ALA A 45 6.27 -14.33 -19.86
CA ALA A 45 7.35 -13.36 -19.95
C ALA A 45 7.36 -12.48 -18.71
N ALA A 46 8.53 -12.24 -18.14
CA ALA A 46 8.71 -11.44 -16.94
C ALA A 46 9.97 -10.57 -17.03
N ILE A 47 10.01 -9.57 -16.16
CA ILE A 47 11.24 -8.90 -15.76
C ILE A 47 11.56 -9.42 -14.36
N SER A 48 12.71 -10.07 -14.21
CA SER A 48 13.12 -10.72 -12.97
C SER A 48 14.33 -10.02 -12.37
N THR A 49 14.31 -9.83 -11.06
CA THR A 49 15.48 -9.39 -10.28
C THR A 49 16.07 -10.60 -9.58
N LEU A 50 17.28 -10.99 -10.00
CA LEU A 50 18.05 -12.09 -9.42
C LEU A 50 19.02 -11.47 -8.42
N VAL A 51 19.03 -11.97 -7.18
CA VAL A 51 19.85 -11.41 -6.09
C VAL A 51 20.69 -12.51 -5.47
N THR A 52 22.01 -12.31 -5.47
CA THR A 52 22.96 -13.20 -4.79
C THR A 52 23.25 -12.66 -3.40
N LEU A 53 22.92 -13.45 -2.39
CA LEU A 53 23.08 -13.09 -0.98
C LEU A 53 24.30 -13.80 -0.36
N SER A 54 24.90 -13.17 0.65
CA SER A 54 25.82 -13.85 1.56
C SER A 54 25.06 -14.70 2.58
N GLU A 55 25.78 -15.54 3.33
CA GLU A 55 25.23 -16.30 4.47
C GLU A 55 24.63 -15.38 5.54
N LEU A 56 25.09 -14.12 5.62
CA LEU A 56 24.57 -13.09 6.51
C LEU A 56 23.43 -12.25 5.87
N GLY A 57 22.85 -12.71 4.76
CA GLY A 57 21.76 -12.03 4.06
C GLY A 57 22.14 -10.73 3.35
N ARG A 58 23.44 -10.41 3.23
CA ARG A 58 23.91 -9.19 2.54
C ARG A 58 23.94 -9.40 1.03
N ILE A 59 23.56 -8.37 0.27
CA ILE A 59 23.60 -8.40 -1.20
C ILE A 59 25.07 -8.41 -1.66
N LYS A 60 25.48 -9.50 -2.32
CA LYS A 60 26.79 -9.61 -2.99
C LYS A 60 26.74 -9.08 -4.41
N ALA A 61 25.69 -9.46 -5.13
CA ALA A 61 25.44 -9.07 -6.51
C ALA A 61 23.94 -9.11 -6.80
N PHE A 62 23.52 -8.41 -7.85
CA PHE A 62 22.18 -8.53 -8.38
C PHE A 62 22.20 -8.28 -9.89
N GLU A 63 21.22 -8.81 -10.59
CA GLU A 63 20.97 -8.49 -11.99
C GLU A 63 19.46 -8.42 -12.24
N VAL A 64 19.08 -7.55 -13.17
CA VAL A 64 17.70 -7.48 -13.67
C VAL A 64 17.72 -8.00 -15.09
N VAL A 65 16.84 -8.94 -15.40
CA VAL A 65 16.82 -9.64 -16.70
C VAL A 65 15.41 -9.77 -17.24
N ALA A 66 15.29 -9.84 -18.56
CA ALA A 66 14.09 -10.36 -19.18
C ALA A 66 14.12 -11.89 -19.12
N SER A 67 13.02 -12.50 -18.68
CA SER A 67 12.94 -13.93 -18.40
C SER A 67 11.64 -14.53 -18.94
N LEU A 68 11.66 -15.85 -19.12
CA LEU A 68 10.46 -16.67 -19.27
C LEU A 68 10.36 -17.53 -18.01
N ILE A 69 9.27 -17.37 -17.25
CA ILE A 69 9.06 -18.07 -15.98
C ILE A 69 7.84 -18.97 -16.06
N ARG A 70 7.82 -20.00 -15.21
CA ARG A 70 6.66 -20.84 -14.96
C ARG A 70 6.41 -20.91 -13.47
N VAL A 71 5.33 -20.28 -13.01
CA VAL A 71 4.99 -20.26 -11.58
C VAL A 71 4.51 -21.66 -11.17
N ASP A 72 5.11 -22.22 -10.12
CA ASP A 72 4.80 -23.58 -9.65
C ASP A 72 3.47 -23.61 -8.87
N ARG A 73 3.29 -22.68 -7.93
CA ARG A 73 2.12 -22.59 -7.04
C ARG A 73 1.60 -21.15 -6.99
N GLN A 74 0.28 -21.01 -6.99
CA GLN A 74 -0.39 -19.75 -6.66
C GLN A 74 -0.96 -19.91 -5.24
N LEU A 75 -0.41 -19.16 -4.30
CA LEU A 75 -0.77 -19.22 -2.88
C LEU A 75 -1.53 -17.95 -2.48
N THR A 76 -2.49 -18.10 -1.56
CA THR A 76 -3.03 -16.97 -0.81
C THR A 76 -2.07 -16.61 0.34
N TYR A 77 -2.26 -15.44 0.95
CA TYR A 77 -1.50 -15.06 2.15
C TYR A 77 -1.70 -16.07 3.29
N GLN A 78 -2.95 -16.53 3.48
CA GLN A 78 -3.26 -17.55 4.47
C GLN A 78 -2.53 -18.87 4.20
N ASP A 79 -2.56 -19.37 2.96
CA ASP A 79 -1.84 -20.61 2.61
C ASP A 79 -0.34 -20.46 2.92
N ALA A 80 0.25 -19.31 2.56
CA ALA A 80 1.67 -19.06 2.79
C ALA A 80 2.01 -18.95 4.29
N ASP A 81 1.15 -18.33 5.09
CA ASP A 81 1.31 -18.23 6.55
C ASP A 81 1.27 -19.62 7.21
N GLU A 82 0.31 -20.45 6.83
CA GLU A 82 0.18 -21.83 7.34
C GLU A 82 1.39 -22.71 6.96
N MET A 83 2.08 -22.38 5.87
CA MET A 83 3.25 -23.12 5.40
C MET A 83 4.58 -22.69 6.03
N VAL A 84 4.66 -21.57 6.76
CA VAL A 84 5.95 -21.04 7.28
C VAL A 84 6.69 -22.04 8.16
N GLU A 85 5.98 -22.81 8.98
CA GLU A 85 6.58 -23.80 9.88
C GLU A 85 7.03 -25.07 9.12
N GLY A 86 6.31 -25.47 8.07
CA GLY A 86 6.48 -26.76 7.39
C GLY A 86 7.23 -26.74 6.07
N ASP A 87 7.29 -25.60 5.38
CA ASP A 87 7.97 -25.42 4.09
C ASP A 87 9.29 -24.66 4.29
N GLU A 88 10.40 -25.37 4.10
CA GLU A 88 11.75 -24.82 4.31
C GLU A 88 12.04 -23.57 3.46
N MET A 89 11.51 -23.49 2.24
CA MET A 89 11.71 -22.33 1.37
C MET A 89 10.99 -21.11 1.95
N ILE A 90 9.73 -21.26 2.33
CA ILE A 90 8.92 -20.16 2.88
C ILE A 90 9.51 -19.70 4.22
N ARG A 91 9.94 -20.63 5.07
CA ARG A 91 10.63 -20.32 6.32
C ARG A 91 11.88 -19.47 6.09
N HIS A 92 12.73 -19.84 5.13
CA HIS A 92 13.92 -19.05 4.80
C HIS A 92 13.59 -17.68 4.24
N LEU A 93 12.54 -17.57 3.41
CA LEU A 93 12.05 -16.27 2.92
C LEU A 93 11.55 -15.39 4.06
N HIS A 94 10.87 -15.96 5.06
CA HIS A 94 10.40 -15.24 6.23
C HIS A 94 11.57 -14.67 7.05
N LEU A 95 12.53 -15.51 7.42
CA LEU A 95 13.73 -15.09 8.17
C LEU A 95 14.52 -14.01 7.42
N LEU A 96 14.60 -14.15 6.09
CA LEU A 96 15.22 -13.14 5.24
C LEU A 96 14.45 -11.81 5.32
N ALA A 97 13.12 -11.86 5.19
CA ALA A 97 12.28 -10.67 5.25
C ALA A 97 12.39 -9.95 6.62
N GLU A 98 12.42 -10.69 7.72
CA GLU A 98 12.67 -10.13 9.06
C GLU A 98 14.03 -9.42 9.13
N ALA A 99 15.08 -10.02 8.57
CA ALA A 99 16.41 -9.41 8.56
C ALA A 99 16.44 -8.11 7.74
N TYR A 100 15.78 -8.08 6.58
CA TYR A 100 15.67 -6.86 5.76
C TYR A 100 14.80 -5.79 6.42
N HIS A 101 13.69 -6.19 7.06
CA HIS A 101 12.84 -5.29 7.82
C HIS A 101 13.61 -4.60 8.94
N ASN A 102 14.30 -5.38 9.78
CA ASN A 102 15.12 -4.85 10.87
C ASN A 102 16.22 -3.89 10.37
N ARG A 103 16.89 -4.24 9.27
CA ARG A 103 17.89 -3.36 8.64
C ARG A 103 17.29 -2.03 8.19
N ARG A 104 16.06 -2.03 7.64
CA ARG A 104 15.37 -0.79 7.27
C ARG A 104 15.03 0.04 8.51
N LEU A 105 14.55 -0.59 9.59
CA LEU A 105 14.31 0.11 10.85
C LEU A 105 15.58 0.73 11.43
N ASP A 106 16.71 0.01 11.37
CA ASP A 106 18.03 0.52 11.79
C ASP A 106 18.49 1.70 10.91
N ASN A 107 18.08 1.72 9.64
CA ASN A 107 18.28 2.84 8.72
C ASN A 107 17.23 3.95 8.86
N GLY A 108 16.42 3.94 9.92
CA GLY A 108 15.45 4.99 10.20
C GLY A 108 14.12 4.84 9.48
N ALA A 109 13.81 3.69 8.86
CA ALA A 109 12.47 3.43 8.34
C ALA A 109 11.42 3.57 9.47
N LEU A 110 10.18 3.82 9.05
CA LEU A 110 9.08 3.97 9.98
C LEU A 110 8.15 2.76 9.84
N SER A 111 8.03 1.97 10.90
CA SER A 111 7.02 0.92 10.98
C SER A 111 5.73 1.51 11.51
N ILE A 112 4.73 1.70 10.63
CA ILE A 112 3.38 2.04 11.07
C ILE A 112 2.53 0.79 11.00
N ASP A 113 2.27 0.20 12.15
CA ASP A 113 1.45 -0.99 12.26
C ASP A 113 0.01 -0.63 12.61
N LEU A 114 -0.88 -0.84 11.65
CA LEU A 114 -2.31 -0.61 11.80
C LEU A 114 -3.08 -1.73 11.11
N PRO A 115 -4.12 -2.26 11.77
CA PRO A 115 -5.02 -3.22 11.15
C PRO A 115 -5.61 -2.69 9.85
N GLU A 116 -5.67 -3.53 8.83
CA GLU A 116 -6.35 -3.19 7.58
C GLU A 116 -7.82 -3.56 7.66
N ILE A 117 -8.71 -2.63 7.31
CA ILE A 117 -10.14 -2.90 7.26
C ILE A 117 -10.50 -3.33 5.85
N ASN A 118 -10.75 -4.62 5.68
CA ASN A 118 -11.22 -5.18 4.43
C ASN A 118 -12.75 -5.19 4.46
N ILE A 119 -13.35 -4.70 3.39
CA ILE A 119 -14.80 -4.71 3.23
C ILE A 119 -15.18 -5.11 1.81
N TRP A 120 -16.15 -6.01 1.70
CA TRP A 120 -16.67 -6.57 0.45
C TRP A 120 -18.18 -6.81 0.57
N LEU A 121 -18.83 -7.15 -0.54
CA LEU A 121 -20.23 -7.58 -0.53
C LEU A 121 -20.33 -9.10 -0.63
N ASN A 122 -21.21 -9.70 0.15
CA ASN A 122 -21.57 -11.10 0.01
C ASN A 122 -22.53 -11.34 -1.18
N ALA A 123 -22.99 -12.59 -1.35
CA ALA A 123 -23.85 -12.98 -2.47
C ALA A 123 -25.20 -12.25 -2.47
N GLU A 124 -25.69 -11.86 -1.29
CA GLU A 124 -26.93 -11.12 -1.05
C GLU A 124 -26.76 -9.61 -1.25
N GLY A 125 -25.53 -9.13 -1.47
CA GLY A 125 -25.21 -7.71 -1.62
C GLY A 125 -25.09 -6.96 -0.30
N GLU A 126 -24.98 -7.68 0.82
CA GLU A 126 -24.74 -7.11 2.14
C GLU A 126 -23.24 -6.94 2.40
N PRO A 127 -22.82 -5.85 3.05
CA PRO A 127 -21.41 -5.63 3.35
C PRO A 127 -20.94 -6.56 4.47
N GLU A 128 -19.80 -7.20 4.24
CA GLU A 128 -19.03 -7.96 5.23
C GLU A 128 -17.67 -7.31 5.44
N MET A 129 -17.16 -7.42 6.66
CA MET A 129 -15.93 -6.78 7.06
C MET A 129 -15.01 -7.76 7.79
N SER A 130 -13.72 -7.70 7.49
CA SER A 130 -12.68 -8.33 8.30
C SER A 130 -11.52 -7.37 8.58
N ARG A 131 -10.81 -7.67 9.66
CA ARG A 131 -9.55 -7.03 9.99
C ARG A 131 -8.41 -7.91 9.49
N GLY A 132 -7.59 -7.37 8.60
CA GLY A 132 -6.36 -7.99 8.15
C GLY A 132 -5.18 -7.61 9.06
N ASP A 133 -4.30 -8.58 9.30
CA ASP A 133 -3.02 -8.37 9.95
C ASP A 133 -1.95 -8.11 8.88
N ARG A 134 -1.29 -6.94 8.94
CA ARG A 134 -0.23 -6.56 8.00
C ARG A 134 1.15 -7.07 8.44
N GLN A 135 1.26 -7.66 9.63
CA GLN A 135 2.47 -8.24 10.21
C GLN A 135 2.54 -9.76 10.06
N SER A 136 1.57 -10.38 9.38
CA SER A 136 1.66 -11.81 9.10
C SER A 136 2.96 -12.14 8.34
N PRO A 137 3.56 -13.33 8.57
CA PRO A 137 4.80 -13.73 7.91
C PRO A 137 4.80 -13.52 6.40
N SER A 138 3.72 -13.91 5.72
CA SER A 138 3.55 -13.79 4.27
C SER A 138 3.46 -12.33 3.80
N HIS A 139 2.83 -11.43 4.56
CA HIS A 139 2.82 -9.99 4.25
C HIS A 139 4.21 -9.39 4.40
N LEU A 140 4.94 -9.78 5.44
CA LEU A 140 6.32 -9.34 5.64
C LEU A 140 7.22 -9.81 4.49
N ILE A 141 7.13 -11.09 4.11
CA ILE A 141 7.87 -11.65 2.95
C ILE A 141 7.62 -10.83 1.70
N VAL A 142 6.35 -10.70 1.30
CA VAL A 142 6.02 -10.02 0.03
C VAL A 142 6.43 -8.56 0.09
N SER A 143 6.14 -7.85 1.18
CA SER A 143 6.43 -6.42 1.27
C SER A 143 7.93 -6.13 1.20
N GLU A 144 8.76 -6.82 1.98
CA GLU A 144 10.21 -6.59 2.01
C GLU A 144 10.89 -7.03 0.71
N LEU A 145 10.44 -8.13 0.08
CA LEU A 145 10.96 -8.52 -1.24
C LEU A 145 10.57 -7.54 -2.35
N MET A 146 9.37 -6.98 -2.31
CA MET A 146 8.97 -5.93 -3.27
C MET A 146 9.75 -4.64 -3.04
N ILE A 147 10.01 -4.26 -1.79
CA ILE A 147 10.84 -3.10 -1.45
C ILE A 147 12.26 -3.31 -1.97
N LEU A 148 12.87 -4.47 -1.69
CA LEU A 148 14.20 -4.83 -2.17
C LEU A 148 14.28 -4.78 -3.70
N THR A 149 13.31 -5.39 -4.38
CA THR A 149 13.24 -5.40 -5.85
C THR A 149 13.20 -3.99 -6.42
N ASN A 150 12.38 -3.13 -5.82
CA ASN A 150 12.21 -1.74 -6.22
C ASN A 150 13.45 -0.87 -5.90
N GLU A 151 14.10 -1.08 -4.76
CA GLU A 151 15.37 -0.42 -4.40
C GLU A 151 16.48 -0.80 -5.40
N LEU A 152 16.59 -2.09 -5.74
CA LEU A 152 17.58 -2.57 -6.71
C LEU A 152 17.31 -2.08 -8.13
N ALA A 153 16.04 -1.99 -8.54
CA ALA A 153 15.67 -1.38 -9.81
C ALA A 153 16.04 0.11 -9.85
N ALA A 154 15.79 0.85 -8.76
CA ALA A 154 16.20 2.25 -8.63
C ALA A 154 17.72 2.38 -8.76
N ARG A 155 18.48 1.53 -8.04
CA ARG A 155 19.95 1.50 -8.10
C ARG A 155 20.47 1.25 -9.51
N MET A 156 19.95 0.24 -10.21
CA MET A 156 20.34 -0.07 -11.59
C MET A 156 20.10 1.12 -12.53
N LEU A 157 18.94 1.79 -12.43
CA LEU A 157 18.59 2.92 -13.27
C LEU A 157 19.50 4.12 -12.99
N SER A 158 19.78 4.40 -11.71
CA SER A 158 20.70 5.46 -11.29
C SER A 158 22.14 5.21 -11.73
N GLU A 159 22.70 4.00 -11.54
CA GLU A 159 24.06 3.64 -11.96
C GLU A 159 24.23 3.77 -13.49
N ARG A 160 23.18 3.49 -14.25
CA ARG A 160 23.15 3.65 -15.72
C ARG A 160 22.78 5.06 -16.19
N HIS A 161 22.58 6.00 -15.28
CA HIS A 161 22.19 7.38 -15.57
C HIS A 161 20.93 7.48 -16.44
N LEU A 162 20.00 6.53 -16.29
CA LEU A 162 18.72 6.54 -16.99
C LEU A 162 17.68 7.29 -16.14
N PRO A 163 16.99 8.28 -16.71
CA PRO A 163 15.92 8.96 -15.99
C PRO A 163 14.79 7.95 -15.71
N ALA A 164 14.12 8.05 -14.57
CA ALA A 164 13.01 7.17 -14.22
C ALA A 164 12.03 7.90 -13.31
N ILE A 165 10.84 7.35 -13.11
CA ILE A 165 9.93 7.87 -12.08
C ILE A 165 10.36 7.29 -10.73
N PHE A 166 11.09 8.10 -9.97
CA PHE A 166 11.44 7.84 -8.58
C PHE A 166 10.31 8.26 -7.66
N ARG A 167 10.21 7.55 -6.54
CA ARG A 167 9.25 7.82 -5.47
C ARG A 167 10.04 8.15 -4.21
N SER A 168 10.01 9.41 -3.79
CA SER A 168 10.69 9.90 -2.60
C SER A 168 9.70 10.27 -1.51
N GLN A 169 10.18 10.36 -0.28
CA GLN A 169 9.38 10.80 0.85
C GLN A 169 10.31 11.43 1.89
N ALA A 170 10.08 12.70 2.22
CA ALA A 170 10.81 13.38 3.27
C ALA A 170 10.54 12.76 4.65
N GLU A 171 11.45 13.00 5.60
CA GLU A 171 11.29 12.63 7.02
C GLU A 171 9.93 13.09 7.56
N PRO A 172 9.30 12.34 8.48
CA PRO A 172 8.07 12.79 9.10
C PRO A 172 8.32 14.11 9.85
N ARG A 173 7.30 14.95 9.93
CA ARG A 173 7.35 16.22 10.67
C ARG A 173 7.63 16.02 12.16
N GLU A 174 7.24 14.86 12.68
CA GLU A 174 7.46 14.41 14.04
C GLU A 174 7.47 12.87 14.07
N ARG A 175 8.32 12.29 14.92
CA ARG A 175 8.34 10.84 15.20
C ARG A 175 7.83 10.62 16.63
N LEU A 176 6.74 9.87 16.77
CA LEU A 176 6.03 9.67 18.03
C LEU A 176 6.55 8.49 18.86
N PHE A 177 7.26 7.56 18.22
CA PHE A 177 7.83 6.38 18.85
C PHE A 177 9.07 5.91 18.10
N ASP A 178 9.90 5.14 18.79
CA ASP A 178 11.10 4.56 18.22
C ASP A 178 10.81 3.20 17.58
N ARG A 179 11.47 2.94 16.44
CA ARG A 179 11.41 1.70 15.66
C ARG A 179 9.98 1.25 15.33
N ASP A 180 9.46 0.30 16.08
CA ASP A 180 8.22 -0.45 15.91
C ASP A 180 7.38 -0.53 17.20
N GLN A 181 7.72 0.26 18.23
CA GLN A 181 7.13 0.15 19.57
C GLN A 181 5.87 1.02 19.78
N GLY A 182 5.27 1.52 18.70
CA GLY A 182 4.11 2.39 18.79
C GLY A 182 2.86 1.65 19.28
N THR A 183 2.08 2.26 20.16
CA THR A 183 0.70 1.80 20.43
C THR A 183 -0.18 1.98 19.19
N LEU A 184 -1.38 1.38 19.15
CA LEU A 184 -2.33 1.60 18.04
C LEU A 184 -2.65 3.09 17.88
N PHE A 185 -2.84 3.81 19.00
CA PHE A 185 -3.07 5.25 19.00
C PHE A 185 -1.87 6.01 18.41
N GLN A 186 -0.65 5.71 18.87
CA GLN A 186 0.55 6.36 18.37
C GLN A 186 0.79 6.08 16.88
N ASN A 187 0.62 4.84 16.42
CA ASN A 187 0.67 4.47 15.00
C ASN A 187 -0.36 5.23 14.17
N TRP A 188 -1.59 5.36 14.68
CA TRP A 188 -2.65 6.11 14.03
C TRP A 188 -2.29 7.59 13.88
N MET A 189 -1.79 8.20 14.96
CA MET A 189 -1.39 9.60 14.98
C MET A 189 -0.13 9.84 14.12
N GLN A 190 0.82 8.91 14.10
CA GLN A 190 2.06 9.00 13.34
C GLN A 190 1.79 9.21 11.83
N ARG A 191 0.71 8.63 11.29
CA ARG A 191 0.29 8.85 9.89
C ARG A 191 0.03 10.31 9.56
N ARG A 192 -0.40 11.12 10.53
CA ARG A 192 -0.67 12.55 10.34
C ARG A 192 0.61 13.36 10.22
N PHE A 193 1.71 12.88 10.77
CA PHE A 193 3.01 13.55 10.73
C PHE A 193 3.84 13.16 9.50
N LEU A 194 3.45 12.10 8.77
CA LEU A 194 4.07 11.74 7.51
C LEU A 194 3.94 12.85 6.46
N ASN A 195 5.05 13.15 5.79
CA ASN A 195 5.02 13.86 4.52
C ASN A 195 4.42 12.97 3.43
N ARG A 196 3.72 13.56 2.47
CA ARG A 196 3.27 12.82 1.28
C ARG A 196 4.48 12.39 0.48
N PHE A 197 4.41 11.22 -0.15
CA PHE A 197 5.41 10.84 -1.13
C PHE A 197 5.33 11.77 -2.34
N VAL A 198 6.46 11.96 -3.01
CA VAL A 198 6.58 12.73 -4.24
C VAL A 198 7.04 11.79 -5.35
N LEU A 199 6.50 11.97 -6.56
CA LEU A 199 7.03 11.33 -7.76
C LEU A 199 7.89 12.35 -8.51
N GLY A 200 9.15 11.99 -8.75
CA GLY A 200 10.13 12.85 -9.40
C GLY A 200 10.98 12.08 -10.40
N THR A 201 11.77 12.79 -11.20
CA THR A 201 12.66 12.17 -12.19
C THR A 201 14.08 11.89 -11.69
N MET A 202 14.39 12.35 -10.48
CA MET A 202 15.69 12.21 -9.84
C MET A 202 15.62 11.28 -8.63
N PRO A 203 16.69 10.50 -8.36
CA PRO A 203 16.76 9.68 -7.16
C PRO A 203 16.87 10.56 -5.92
N GLU A 204 15.98 10.31 -4.96
CA GLU A 204 15.94 10.96 -3.65
C GLU A 204 15.56 9.93 -2.57
N PRO A 205 15.96 10.16 -1.30
CA PRO A 205 15.63 9.26 -0.20
C PRO A 205 14.12 9.07 0.01
N HIS A 206 13.75 7.87 0.48
CA HIS A 206 12.40 7.57 0.95
C HIS A 206 12.44 7.25 2.44
N ALA A 207 12.32 8.28 3.28
CA ALA A 207 12.46 8.19 4.74
C ALA A 207 11.56 7.11 5.36
N GLY A 208 10.28 7.06 4.99
CA GLY A 208 9.36 6.04 5.50
C GLY A 208 9.77 4.60 5.19
N LEU A 209 10.63 4.38 4.19
CA LEU A 209 11.14 3.07 3.81
C LEU A 209 12.61 2.84 4.21
N GLY A 210 13.32 3.85 4.71
CA GLY A 210 14.74 3.73 5.09
C GLY A 210 15.66 3.34 3.92
N VAL A 211 15.36 3.81 2.70
CA VAL A 211 16.15 3.52 1.48
C VAL A 211 16.61 4.81 0.79
N PRO A 212 17.82 4.83 0.18
CA PRO A 212 18.41 6.03 -0.39
C PRO A 212 17.80 6.46 -1.73
N ALA A 213 17.21 5.53 -2.47
CA ALA A 213 16.48 5.77 -3.71
C ALA A 213 15.45 4.66 -3.90
N TYR A 214 14.29 5.00 -4.46
CA TYR A 214 13.20 4.05 -4.62
C TYR A 214 12.38 4.35 -5.88
N VAL A 215 12.00 3.30 -6.60
CA VAL A 215 11.00 3.35 -7.69
C VAL A 215 9.87 2.39 -7.36
N THR A 216 8.77 2.42 -8.11
CA THR A 216 7.80 1.31 -8.06
C THR A 216 7.74 0.66 -9.43
N SER A 217 8.03 -0.65 -9.50
CA SER A 217 8.12 -1.41 -10.75
C SER A 217 7.38 -2.76 -10.69
N THR A 218 6.83 -3.08 -9.52
CA THR A 218 6.30 -4.39 -9.13
C THR A 218 4.79 -4.48 -9.29
N SER A 219 4.15 -3.48 -9.90
CA SER A 219 2.70 -3.48 -10.16
C SER A 219 2.31 -2.86 -11.53
N PRO A 220 3.00 -3.16 -12.64
CA PRO A 220 2.77 -2.52 -13.94
C PRO A 220 1.39 -2.81 -14.54
N ILE A 221 0.74 -3.91 -14.15
CA ILE A 221 -0.60 -4.29 -14.61
C ILE A 221 -1.67 -3.30 -14.12
N ARG A 222 -1.41 -2.67 -12.97
CA ARG A 222 -2.41 -1.88 -12.24
C ARG A 222 -1.99 -0.45 -11.92
N LYS A 223 -0.76 -0.05 -12.21
CA LYS A 223 -0.25 1.32 -12.00
C LYS A 223 0.54 1.75 -13.23
N TYR A 224 0.13 2.86 -13.84
CA TYR A 224 0.78 3.37 -15.03
C TYR A 224 2.21 3.86 -14.75
N SER A 225 2.45 4.45 -13.58
CA SER A 225 3.80 4.82 -13.14
C SER A 225 4.75 3.62 -13.13
N ASP A 226 4.28 2.46 -12.66
CA ASP A 226 5.07 1.23 -12.61
C ASP A 226 5.32 0.67 -14.01
N LEU A 227 4.34 0.79 -14.91
CA LEU A 227 4.50 0.43 -16.32
C LEU A 227 5.58 1.30 -17.00
N VAL A 228 5.60 2.61 -16.72
CA VAL A 228 6.63 3.52 -17.23
C VAL A 228 8.02 3.18 -16.67
N VAL A 229 8.12 2.86 -15.37
CA VAL A 229 9.38 2.39 -14.77
C VAL A 229 9.83 1.08 -15.42
N GLN A 230 8.94 0.11 -15.65
CA GLN A 230 9.31 -1.13 -16.33
C GLN A 230 9.81 -0.90 -17.76
N ARG A 231 9.27 0.08 -18.49
CA ARG A 231 9.80 0.48 -19.81
C ARG A 231 11.21 1.05 -19.71
N GLN A 232 11.53 1.82 -18.66
CA GLN A 232 12.91 2.28 -18.42
C GLN A 232 13.85 1.14 -18.02
N VAL A 233 13.38 0.19 -17.22
CA VAL A 233 14.12 -1.04 -16.91
C VAL A 233 14.40 -1.82 -18.21
N ARG A 234 13.40 -1.99 -19.08
CA ARG A 234 13.56 -2.63 -20.39
C ARG A 234 14.53 -1.88 -21.30
N ALA A 235 14.50 -0.55 -21.28
CA ALA A 235 15.45 0.28 -22.02
C ALA A 235 16.90 0.10 -21.51
N ALA A 236 17.08 -0.05 -20.18
CA ALA A 236 18.37 -0.39 -19.58
C ALA A 236 18.92 -1.74 -20.05
N LEU A 237 18.03 -2.65 -20.46
CA LEU A 237 18.35 -3.96 -21.05
C LEU A 237 18.49 -3.92 -22.58
N GLY A 238 18.35 -2.75 -23.22
CA GLY A 238 18.39 -2.62 -24.68
C GLY A 238 17.16 -3.15 -25.41
N LEU A 239 16.05 -3.39 -24.70
CA LEU A 239 14.82 -3.97 -25.26
C LEU A 239 13.81 -2.92 -25.74
N GLU A 240 14.03 -1.65 -25.40
CA GLU A 240 13.14 -0.55 -25.74
C GLU A 240 13.90 0.78 -25.74
N THR A 241 13.36 1.81 -26.41
CA THR A 241 13.93 3.16 -26.35
C THR A 241 13.64 3.79 -24.99
N ALA A 242 14.64 4.40 -24.36
CA ALA A 242 14.47 5.11 -23.10
C ALA A 242 13.58 6.36 -23.27
N TYR A 243 12.79 6.68 -22.25
CA TYR A 243 12.21 8.01 -22.08
C TYR A 243 13.28 9.02 -21.72
N SER A 244 13.11 10.25 -22.21
CA SER A 244 13.87 11.41 -21.73
C SER A 244 13.29 11.96 -20.41
N ASP A 245 14.05 12.80 -19.71
CA ASP A 245 13.56 13.50 -18.51
C ASP A 245 12.31 14.36 -18.80
N SER A 246 12.26 15.02 -19.96
CA SER A 246 11.09 15.81 -20.38
C SER A 246 9.86 14.95 -20.66
N ASP A 247 10.02 13.76 -21.26
CA ASP A 247 8.92 12.80 -21.42
C ASP A 247 8.34 12.39 -20.07
N LEU A 248 9.20 12.07 -19.10
CA LEU A 248 8.77 11.64 -17.78
C LEU A 248 8.07 12.77 -17.01
N LYS A 249 8.60 14.00 -17.07
CA LYS A 249 7.94 15.17 -16.47
C LYS A 249 6.55 15.42 -17.04
N ARG A 250 6.39 15.27 -18.36
CA ARG A 250 5.09 15.38 -19.03
C ARG A 250 4.14 14.27 -18.55
N ILE A 251 4.59 13.02 -18.51
CA ILE A 251 3.79 11.90 -18.00
C ILE A 251 3.36 12.14 -16.54
N LEU A 252 4.25 12.63 -15.68
CA LEU A 252 3.93 12.93 -14.29
C LEU A 252 2.85 14.00 -14.17
N ALA A 253 2.91 15.06 -14.98
CA ALA A 253 1.87 16.09 -15.03
C ALA A 253 0.53 15.52 -15.50
N GLU A 254 0.53 14.65 -16.51
CA GLU A 254 -0.69 13.98 -17.01
C GLU A 254 -1.30 13.01 -15.96
N LEU A 255 -0.48 12.42 -15.08
CA LEU A 255 -0.93 11.48 -14.04
C LEU A 255 -1.49 12.14 -12.78
N GLU A 256 -1.19 13.42 -12.52
CA GLU A 256 -1.52 14.08 -11.24
C GLU A 256 -3.03 14.03 -10.92
N GLN A 257 -3.85 14.46 -11.88
CA GLN A 257 -5.31 14.48 -11.73
C GLN A 257 -5.92 13.07 -11.61
N PRO A 258 -5.68 12.11 -12.53
CA PRO A 258 -6.30 10.80 -12.45
C PRO A 258 -5.86 10.02 -11.21
N MET A 259 -4.60 10.11 -10.77
CA MET A 259 -4.17 9.48 -9.51
C MET A 259 -4.91 10.05 -8.29
N GLY A 260 -5.12 11.37 -8.24
CA GLY A 260 -5.92 12.01 -7.19
C GLY A 260 -7.39 11.55 -7.20
N LEU A 261 -7.98 11.41 -8.39
CA LEU A 261 -9.35 10.91 -8.55
C LEU A 261 -9.50 9.44 -8.12
N VAL A 262 -8.58 8.56 -8.53
CA VAL A 262 -8.58 7.15 -8.12
C VAL A 262 -8.53 7.03 -6.60
N GLY A 263 -7.62 7.76 -5.95
CA GLY A 263 -7.50 7.77 -4.48
C GLY A 263 -8.82 8.19 -3.81
N ARG A 264 -9.46 9.26 -4.30
CA ARG A 264 -10.74 9.75 -3.76
C ARG A 264 -11.88 8.76 -3.97
N ILE A 265 -11.98 8.14 -5.15
CA ILE A 265 -13.03 7.15 -5.46
C ILE A 265 -12.92 5.95 -4.52
N GLN A 266 -11.73 5.37 -4.39
CA GLN A 266 -11.53 4.20 -3.53
C GLN A 266 -11.84 4.53 -2.07
N TYR A 267 -11.33 5.66 -1.56
CA TYR A 267 -11.61 6.09 -0.18
C TYR A 267 -13.11 6.29 0.06
N ASN A 268 -13.80 7.04 -0.82
CA ASN A 268 -15.22 7.33 -0.65
C ASN A 268 -16.09 6.06 -0.75
N ARG A 269 -15.75 5.12 -1.65
CA ARG A 269 -16.52 3.87 -1.79
C ARG A 269 -16.25 2.91 -0.65
N HIS A 270 -15.01 2.79 -0.19
CA HIS A 270 -14.69 2.00 1.01
C HIS A 270 -15.44 2.55 2.23
N ARG A 271 -15.36 3.87 2.45
CA ARG A 271 -16.06 4.55 3.54
C ARG A 271 -17.57 4.38 3.47
N TYR A 272 -18.18 4.54 2.29
CA TYR A 272 -19.62 4.31 2.09
C TYR A 272 -20.03 2.92 2.57
N TRP A 273 -19.32 1.87 2.13
CA TRP A 273 -19.67 0.51 2.52
C TRP A 273 -19.39 0.24 3.99
N LEU A 274 -18.34 0.82 4.58
CA LEU A 274 -18.07 0.68 6.00
C LEU A 274 -19.18 1.30 6.83
N LEU A 275 -19.67 2.48 6.45
CA LEU A 275 -20.84 3.08 7.08
C LEU A 275 -22.09 2.23 6.85
N LYS A 276 -22.27 1.64 5.66
CA LYS A 276 -23.40 0.75 5.37
C LYS A 276 -23.40 -0.49 6.28
N TYR A 277 -22.23 -1.05 6.54
CA TYR A 277 -22.05 -2.12 7.52
C TYR A 277 -22.40 -1.67 8.95
N LEU A 278 -22.00 -0.45 9.32
CA LEU A 278 -22.26 0.12 10.65
C LEU A 278 -23.72 0.57 10.87
N GLU A 279 -24.51 0.82 9.81
CA GLU A 279 -25.96 1.06 9.94
C GLU A 279 -26.66 -0.11 10.66
N GLY A 280 -26.20 -1.34 10.46
CA GLY A 280 -26.69 -2.54 11.16
C GLY A 280 -26.17 -2.70 12.60
N ARG A 281 -25.37 -1.74 13.12
CA ARG A 281 -24.74 -1.78 14.45
C ARG A 281 -25.12 -0.61 15.34
N ILE A 282 -26.13 0.16 14.96
CA ILE A 282 -26.69 1.20 15.82
C ILE A 282 -27.16 0.58 17.14
N GLY A 283 -26.80 1.22 18.26
CA GLY A 283 -27.03 0.76 19.62
C GLY A 283 -25.89 -0.08 20.21
N GLN A 284 -24.93 -0.53 19.40
CA GLN A 284 -23.78 -1.30 19.91
C GLN A 284 -22.79 -0.38 20.63
N LYS A 285 -22.19 -0.93 21.69
CA LYS A 285 -21.13 -0.30 22.47
C LYS A 285 -19.77 -0.71 21.91
N GLU A 286 -18.88 0.26 21.79
CA GLU A 286 -17.53 0.11 21.26
C GLU A 286 -16.53 0.85 22.16
N GLU A 287 -15.28 0.43 22.14
CA GLU A 287 -14.19 1.21 22.72
C GLU A 287 -13.67 2.22 21.68
N ALA A 288 -13.33 3.42 22.13
CA ALA A 288 -12.78 4.45 21.25
C ALA A 288 -11.66 5.24 21.94
N TYR A 289 -10.59 5.51 21.20
CA TYR A 289 -9.54 6.44 21.63
C TYR A 289 -9.95 7.87 21.34
N VAL A 290 -9.82 8.74 22.32
CA VAL A 290 -9.96 10.18 22.13
C VAL A 290 -8.76 10.69 21.34
N LEU A 291 -9.02 11.31 20.19
CA LEU A 291 -7.95 11.87 19.35
C LEU A 291 -7.71 13.34 19.66
N ASN A 292 -8.72 14.18 19.42
CA ASN A 292 -8.60 15.63 19.54
C ASN A 292 -9.92 16.24 20.01
N LYS A 293 -9.84 17.27 20.85
CA LYS A 293 -11.01 18.09 21.23
C LYS A 293 -11.52 18.90 20.05
N ARG A 294 -12.84 19.01 19.90
CA ARG A 294 -13.51 19.90 18.94
C ARG A 294 -14.21 21.05 19.67
N ARG A 295 -14.88 21.93 18.91
CA ARG A 295 -15.74 22.99 19.47
C ARG A 295 -16.89 22.38 20.27
N GLU A 296 -17.50 21.32 19.73
CA GLU A 296 -18.57 20.54 20.35
C GLU A 296 -18.10 19.07 20.36
N GLY A 297 -17.85 18.54 21.55
CA GLY A 297 -17.34 17.18 21.77
C GLY A 297 -15.89 16.92 21.31
N PHE A 298 -15.65 15.71 20.80
CA PHE A 298 -14.32 15.19 20.46
C PHE A 298 -14.32 14.45 19.12
N THR A 299 -13.15 14.32 18.50
CA THR A 299 -12.92 13.28 17.49
C THR A 299 -12.41 12.05 18.21
N VAL A 300 -13.00 10.90 17.94
CA VAL A 300 -12.56 9.62 18.48
C VAL A 300 -12.27 8.63 17.36
N LEU A 301 -11.36 7.69 17.60
CA LEU A 301 -11.07 6.55 16.74
C LEU A 301 -11.72 5.30 17.34
N ILE A 302 -12.57 4.61 16.59
CA ILE A 302 -13.04 3.27 16.96
C ILE A 302 -12.05 2.24 16.38
N PRO A 303 -11.21 1.57 17.20
CA PRO A 303 -10.16 0.68 16.70
C PRO A 303 -10.71 -0.52 15.94
N GLY A 304 -11.88 -1.02 16.34
CA GLY A 304 -12.56 -2.13 15.66
C GLY A 304 -12.82 -1.88 14.18
N TYR A 305 -12.97 -0.61 13.77
CA TYR A 305 -13.27 -0.21 12.40
C TYR A 305 -12.20 0.70 11.78
N MET A 306 -11.11 0.98 12.52
CA MET A 306 -10.12 2.01 12.19
C MET A 306 -10.75 3.30 11.64
N LEU A 307 -11.86 3.72 12.28
CA LEU A 307 -12.74 4.76 11.80
C LEU A 307 -12.77 5.94 12.76
N GLU A 308 -12.46 7.12 12.25
CA GLU A 308 -12.69 8.37 12.99
C GLU A 308 -14.14 8.81 12.90
N CYS A 309 -14.70 9.20 14.05
CA CYS A 309 -16.05 9.72 14.15
C CYS A 309 -16.15 10.82 15.21
N ASN A 310 -17.29 11.50 15.22
CA ASN A 310 -17.58 12.56 16.19
C ASN A 310 -18.19 11.94 17.45
N LEU A 311 -17.57 12.22 18.60
CA LEU A 311 -18.17 12.00 19.91
C LEU A 311 -18.98 13.23 20.30
N THR A 312 -20.30 13.11 20.27
CA THR A 312 -21.25 14.18 20.59
C THR A 312 -21.77 14.07 22.03
N GLY A 313 -22.17 15.21 22.63
CA GLY A 313 -22.77 15.23 23.97
C GLY A 313 -21.78 15.03 25.14
N ALA A 314 -20.48 15.20 24.90
CA ALA A 314 -19.42 15.09 25.90
C ALA A 314 -18.82 16.44 26.31
N ASP A 315 -19.54 17.55 26.11
CA ASP A 315 -19.02 18.92 26.26
C ASP A 315 -18.57 19.25 27.70
N ASN A 316 -19.23 18.63 28.67
CA ASN A 316 -18.95 18.80 30.10
C ASN A 316 -17.95 17.76 30.65
N VAL A 317 -17.39 16.89 29.80
CA VAL A 317 -16.45 15.85 30.20
C VAL A 317 -15.03 16.27 29.84
N SER A 318 -14.11 16.16 30.80
CA SER A 318 -12.69 16.44 30.58
C SER A 318 -11.97 15.18 30.09
N LEU A 319 -11.96 14.96 28.78
CA LEU A 319 -11.18 13.92 28.12
C LEU A 319 -9.89 14.49 27.51
N LYS A 320 -8.82 13.68 27.52
CA LYS A 320 -7.51 13.96 26.95
C LYS A 320 -7.26 13.06 25.74
N PRO A 321 -6.39 13.46 24.79
CA PRO A 321 -5.90 12.55 23.76
C PRO A 321 -5.36 11.26 24.38
N GLU A 322 -5.59 10.13 23.70
CA GLU A 322 -5.25 8.76 24.12
C GLU A 322 -6.18 8.15 25.19
N ASP A 323 -7.05 8.92 25.84
CA ASP A 323 -8.05 8.35 26.76
C ASP A 323 -8.91 7.31 26.01
N LEU A 324 -9.07 6.13 26.62
CA LEU A 324 -9.95 5.08 26.13
C LEU A 324 -11.33 5.23 26.78
N VAL A 325 -12.37 5.37 25.96
CA VAL A 325 -13.75 5.56 26.42
C VAL A 325 -14.68 4.56 25.77
N GLN A 326 -15.74 4.19 26.50
CA GLN A 326 -16.84 3.43 25.93
C GLN A 326 -17.80 4.39 25.22
N VAL A 327 -18.11 4.09 23.97
CA VAL A 327 -19.03 4.86 23.13
C VAL A 327 -20.14 3.97 22.60
N THR A 328 -21.32 4.54 22.36
CA THR A 328 -22.42 3.86 21.69
C THR A 328 -22.62 4.44 20.30
N ILE A 329 -22.68 3.57 19.28
CA ILE A 329 -23.02 3.96 17.90
C ILE A 329 -24.48 4.38 17.88
N GLN A 330 -24.77 5.67 17.66
CA GLN A 330 -26.17 6.14 17.68
C GLN A 330 -26.73 6.48 16.30
N HIS A 331 -25.93 7.17 15.48
CA HIS A 331 -26.40 7.59 14.17
C HIS A 331 -25.35 7.25 13.13
N VAL A 332 -25.75 6.48 12.13
CA VAL A 332 -24.94 6.16 10.96
C VAL A 332 -25.81 6.37 9.73
N ASN A 333 -25.28 7.06 8.72
CA ASN A 333 -25.92 7.15 7.42
C ASN A 333 -24.84 7.12 6.34
N ALA A 334 -24.77 6.00 5.64
CA ALA A 334 -23.78 5.78 4.59
C ALA A 334 -23.94 6.77 3.43
N ARG A 335 -25.18 7.10 3.07
CA ARG A 335 -25.48 7.99 1.94
C ARG A 335 -25.05 9.44 2.19
N ASN A 336 -25.17 9.90 3.42
CA ASN A 336 -24.80 11.25 3.85
C ASN A 336 -23.37 11.33 4.38
N ASP A 337 -22.64 10.21 4.41
CA ASP A 337 -21.29 10.09 4.95
C ASP A 337 -21.16 10.48 6.45
N THR A 338 -22.17 10.15 7.25
CA THR A 338 -22.23 10.53 8.67
C THR A 338 -22.13 9.34 9.61
N ILE A 339 -21.39 9.54 10.70
CA ILE A 339 -21.36 8.67 11.87
C ILE A 339 -21.16 9.51 13.13
N ASN A 340 -22.03 9.34 14.12
CA ASN A 340 -21.91 9.96 15.43
C ASN A 340 -22.04 8.90 16.53
N VAL A 341 -21.21 9.07 17.55
CA VAL A 341 -21.22 8.25 18.75
C VAL A 341 -21.43 9.12 19.98
N TYR A 342 -21.97 8.53 21.04
CA TYR A 342 -22.16 9.18 22.33
C TYR A 342 -21.43 8.39 23.41
N LEU A 343 -21.08 9.03 24.52
CA LEU A 343 -20.57 8.31 25.69
C LEU A 343 -21.61 7.29 26.15
N GLY A 344 -21.19 6.03 26.28
CA GLY A 344 -22.04 4.86 26.52
C GLY A 344 -21.92 4.26 27.90
#